data_AF-A0A963G0P0-F1
#
_entry.id   AF-A0A963G0P0-F1
#
_cell.length_a   1.000
_cell.length_b   1.000
_cell.length_c   1.000
_cell.angle_alpha   90.00
_cell.angle_beta   90.00
_cell.angle_gamma   90.00
#
_symmetry.space_group_name_H-M   'P 1'
#
loop_
_entity.id
_entity.type
_entity.pdbx_description
1 polymer ?
#
loop_
_entity_poly.entity_id
_entity_poly.type
_entity_poly.pdbx_seq_one_letter_code
_entity_poly.pdbx_strand_id
1 'polypeptide(L)' 'MGGEPLIVGLTVAEFEDISLTLCFTALIAYMVFIIGQLAWESKAGKYGAMWMFIGLGLGFVGFLAKGFIQKLLGIE' A
#
# COMPACT_ATOMS: atom_id res chain seq x y z
N MET A 1 4.94 11.28 -35.76
CA MET A 1 5.63 10.37 -34.82
C MET A 1 6.29 11.27 -33.78
N GLY A 2 5.50 11.65 -32.76
CA GLY A 2 5.90 12.65 -31.78
C GLY A 2 6.95 12.07 -30.84
N GLY A 3 8.03 12.81 -30.63
CA GLY A 3 9.07 12.42 -29.68
C GLY A 3 8.47 12.21 -28.30
N GLU A 4 8.60 11.00 -27.80
CA GLU A 4 8.19 10.61 -26.45
C GLU A 4 9.00 11.47 -25.47
N PRO A 5 8.37 12.23 -24.55
CA PRO A 5 9.11 13.00 -23.57
C PRO A 5 9.91 12.04 -22.69
N LEU A 6 11.22 11.97 -22.90
CA LEU A 6 12.11 11.18 -22.07
C LEU A 6 12.35 11.95 -20.78
N ILE A 7 11.61 11.63 -19.73
CA ILE A 7 11.84 12.19 -18.40
C ILE A 7 12.82 11.24 -17.72
N VAL A 8 14.05 11.70 -17.46
CA VAL A 8 15.15 10.90 -16.86
C VAL A 8 15.54 9.65 -17.68
N GLY A 9 15.34 9.67 -19.01
CA GLY A 9 15.72 8.56 -19.89
C GLY A 9 14.72 7.41 -19.97
N LEU A 10 13.51 7.58 -19.42
CA LEU A 10 12.41 6.61 -19.43
C LEU A 10 11.21 7.18 -20.23
N THR A 11 10.38 6.33 -20.84
CA THR A 11 9.15 6.79 -21.48
C THR A 11 8.19 7.37 -20.43
N VAL A 12 7.33 8.32 -20.82
CA VAL A 12 6.35 8.93 -19.88
C VAL A 12 5.47 7.86 -19.24
N ALA A 13 5.07 6.85 -20.00
CA ALA A 13 4.24 5.75 -19.54
C ALA A 13 4.93 4.92 -18.43
N GLU A 14 6.19 4.53 -18.64
CA GLU A 14 6.94 3.78 -17.61
C GLU A 14 7.19 4.62 -16.35
N PHE A 15 7.43 5.93 -16.50
CA PHE A 15 7.62 6.81 -15.35
C PHE A 15 6.32 6.96 -14.53
N GLU A 16 5.18 7.04 -15.22
CA GLU A 16 3.86 7.10 -14.60
C GLU A 16 3.56 5.83 -13.80
N ASP A 17 3.80 4.65 -14.38
CA ASP A 17 3.56 3.36 -13.71
C ASP A 17 4.46 3.16 -12.48
N ILE A 18 5.74 3.50 -12.59
CA ILE A 18 6.68 3.41 -11.46
C ILE A 18 6.31 4.40 -10.36
N SER A 19 6.00 5.65 -10.73
CA SER A 19 5.61 6.68 -9.77
C SER A 19 4.31 6.33 -9.05
N LEU A 20 3.29 5.86 -9.77
CA LEU A 20 2.03 5.39 -9.21
C LEU A 20 2.26 4.22 -8.27
N THR A 21 3.00 3.20 -8.69
CA THR A 21 3.26 2.01 -7.87
C THR A 21 4.02 2.37 -6.61
N LEU A 22 5.10 3.16 -6.72
CA LEU A 22 5.94 3.54 -5.60
C LEU A 22 5.21 4.46 -4.61
N CYS A 23 4.56 5.51 -5.12
CA CYS A 23 3.86 6.49 -4.29
C CYS A 23 2.67 5.84 -3.59
N PHE A 24 1.89 5.02 -4.30
CA PHE A 24 0.75 4.33 -3.75
C PHE A 24 1.17 3.32 -2.68
N THR A 25 2.17 2.47 -2.97
CA THR A 25 2.68 1.50 -1.98
C THR A 25 3.24 2.17 -0.73
N ALA A 26 3.94 3.30 -0.87
CA ALA A 26 4.41 4.09 0.27
C ALA A 26 3.24 4.67 1.10
N LEU A 27 2.20 5.20 0.44
CA LEU A 27 0.99 5.72 1.09
C LEU A 27 0.27 4.64 1.90
N ILE A 28 0.14 3.45 1.32
CA ILE A 28 -0.48 2.31 1.96
C ILE A 28 0.33 1.84 3.16
N ALA A 29 1.66 1.74 3.02
CA ALA A 29 2.56 1.39 4.12
C ALA A 29 2.46 2.40 5.28
N TYR A 30 2.36 3.69 4.97
CA TYR A 30 2.15 4.75 5.95
C TYR A 30 0.81 4.61 6.69
N MET A 31 -0.24 4.18 5.99
CA MET A 31 -1.55 3.89 6.60
C MET A 31 -1.45 2.80 7.68
N VAL A 32 -0.70 1.72 7.43
CA VAL A 32 -0.44 0.65 8.42
C VAL A 32 0.32 1.16 9.61
N PHE A 33 1.34 1.97 9.34
CA PHE A 33 2.22 2.49 10.36
C PHE A 33 1.43 3.33 11.37
N ILE A 34 0.55 4.20 10.88
CA ILE A 34 -0.37 4.97 11.73
C ILE A 34 -1.30 4.05 12.53
N ILE A 35 -1.85 3.00 11.91
CA ILE A 35 -2.72 2.04 12.59
C ILE A 35 -1.96 1.33 13.74
N GLY A 36 -0.73 0.93 13.49
CA GLY A 36 0.14 0.32 14.51
C GLY A 36 0.44 1.28 15.66
N GLN A 37 0.78 2.53 15.35
CA GLN A 37 1.00 3.56 16.36
C GLN A 37 -0.29 3.82 17.16
N LEU A 38 -1.44 3.95 16.50
CA LEU A 38 -2.73 4.19 17.14
C LEU A 38 -3.11 3.03 18.06
N ALA A 39 -2.83 1.78 17.65
CA ALA A 39 -3.07 0.60 18.47
C ALA A 39 -2.21 0.60 19.74
N TRP A 40 -0.98 1.10 19.66
CA TRP A 40 -0.07 1.19 20.79
C TRP A 40 -0.41 2.36 21.72
N GLU A 41 -0.74 3.52 21.15
CA GLU A 41 -1.05 4.76 21.87
C GLU A 41 -2.44 4.73 22.52
N SER A 42 -3.42 4.06 21.90
CA SER A 42 -4.78 3.95 22.45
C SER A 42 -4.87 3.10 23.71
N LYS A 43 -3.79 2.45 24.18
CA LYS A 43 -3.81 1.46 25.28
C LYS A 43 -5.03 0.54 25.17
N ALA A 44 -5.40 0.21 23.93
CA ALA A 44 -6.54 -0.63 23.65
C ALA A 44 -6.18 -1.98 24.25
N GLY A 45 -6.69 -2.25 25.46
CA GLY A 45 -6.35 -3.48 26.18
C GLY A 45 -6.70 -4.70 25.32
N LYS A 46 -6.44 -5.89 25.84
CA LYS A 46 -6.77 -7.19 25.23
C LYS A 46 -8.09 -7.25 24.43
N TYR A 47 -9.14 -6.55 24.85
CA TYR A 47 -10.41 -6.44 24.11
C TYR A 47 -10.43 -5.39 23.00
N GLY A 48 -9.78 -4.23 23.19
CA GLY A 48 -9.70 -3.18 22.17
C GLY A 48 -8.76 -3.54 21.01
N ALA A 49 -7.65 -4.24 21.30
CA ALA A 49 -6.79 -4.80 20.25
C ALA A 49 -7.51 -5.87 19.42
N MET A 50 -8.33 -6.73 20.05
CA MET A 50 -9.15 -7.74 19.34
C MET A 50 -10.11 -7.08 18.33
N TRP A 51 -10.86 -6.06 18.77
CA TRP A 51 -11.82 -5.37 17.90
C TRP A 51 -11.14 -4.47 16.86
N MET A 52 -9.99 -3.85 17.16
CA MET A 52 -9.20 -3.14 16.15
C MET A 52 -8.59 -4.09 15.12
N PHE A 53 -8.15 -5.29 15.51
CA PHE A 53 -7.62 -6.27 14.57
C PHE A 53 -8.72 -6.83 13.65
N ILE A 54 -9.94 -6.99 14.15
CA ILE A 54 -11.09 -7.41 13.33
C ILE A 54 -11.59 -6.25 12.45
N GLY A 55 -11.84 -5.06 13.01
CA GLY A 55 -12.42 -3.94 12.26
C GLY A 55 -11.45 -3.25 11.31
N LEU A 56 -10.21 -3.01 11.76
CA LEU A 56 -9.17 -2.32 10.98
C LEU A 56 -8.26 -3.30 10.24
N GLY A 57 -7.91 -4.43 10.88
CA GLY A 57 -7.01 -5.43 10.30
C GLY A 57 -7.61 -6.14 9.08
N LEU A 58 -8.92 -6.45 9.05
CA LEU A 58 -9.55 -7.04 7.85
C LEU A 58 -9.43 -6.14 6.61
N GLY A 59 -9.64 -4.83 6.76
CA GLY A 59 -9.57 -3.87 5.64
C GLY A 59 -8.15 -3.77 5.07
N PHE A 60 -7.16 -3.67 5.94
CA PHE A 60 -5.76 -3.55 5.51
C PHE A 60 -5.16 -4.89 5.02
N VAL A 61 -5.46 -6.00 5.69
CA VAL A 61 -4.99 -7.34 5.28
C VAL A 61 -5.59 -7.74 3.93
N GLY A 62 -6.87 -7.42 3.66
CA GLY A 62 -7.47 -7.66 2.34
C GLY A 62 -6.81 -6.85 1.22
N PHE A 63 -6.43 -5.61 1.52
CA PHE A 63 -5.71 -4.74 0.59
C PHE A 63 -4.30 -5.28 0.28
N LEU A 64 -3.54 -5.66 1.30
CA LEU A 64 -2.22 -6.31 1.15
C LEU A 64 -2.31 -7.65 0.42
N ALA A 65 -3.29 -8.49 0.78
CA ALA A 65 -3.47 -9.81 0.19
C ALA A 65 -3.69 -9.71 -1.32
N LYS A 66 -4.50 -8.74 -1.79
CA LYS A 66 -4.66 -8.51 -3.23
C LYS A 66 -3.33 -8.20 -3.92
N GLY A 67 -2.56 -7.25 -3.38
CA GLY A 67 -1.26 -6.88 -3.97
C GLY A 67 -0.24 -8.03 -3.95
N PHE A 68 -0.24 -8.83 -2.88
CA PHE A 68 0.64 -9.99 -2.77
C PHE A 68 0.21 -11.13 -3.70
N ILE A 69 -1.10 -11.35 -3.87
CA ILE A 69 -1.64 -12.33 -4.81
C ILE A 69 -1.35 -11.92 -6.25
N GLN A 70 -1.49 -10.63 -6.61
CA GLN A 70 -1.14 -10.15 -7.96
C GLN A 70 0.35 -10.40 -8.28
N LYS A 71 1.24 -10.14 -7.31
CA LYS A 71 2.68 -10.46 -7.45
C LYS A 71 2.99 -11.95 -7.50
N LEU A 72 2.34 -12.77 -6.67
CA LEU A 72 2.56 -14.22 -6.63
C LEU A 72 1.97 -14.94 -7.87
N LEU A 73 0.89 -14.42 -8.44
CA LEU A 73 0.24 -14.97 -9.63
C LEU A 73 0.91 -14.49 -10.93
N GLY A 74 1.94 -13.64 -10.85
CA GLY A 74 2.73 -13.20 -12.01
C GLY A 74 1.96 -12.34 -13.00
N ILE A 75 0.91 -11.65 -12.54
CA ILE A 75 0.19 -10.67 -13.35
C ILE A 75 0.86 -9.32 -13.06
N GLU A 76 1.90 -9.02 -13.83
CA GLU A 76 2.38 -7.65 -14.06
C GLU A 76 1.44 -6.96 -15.06
#